data_AF-A0A9P3IZ14-F1
#
_entry.id   AF-A0A9P3IZ14-F1
#
_cell.length_a   1.000
_cell.length_b   1.000
_cell.length_c   1.000
_cell.angle_alpha   90.00
_cell.angle_beta   90.00
_cell.angle_gamma   90.00
#
_symmetry.space_group_name_H-M   'P 1'
#
loop_
_entity.id
_entity.type
_entity.pdbx_description
1 polymer ?
#
loop_
_entity_poly.entity_id
_entity_poly.type
_entity_poly.pdbx_seq_one_letter_code
_entity_poly.pdbx_strand_id
1 'polypeptide(L)'
;MPPPPDIKVPGDRVGVVAELVAGPGTFVRGPFVYASTTGAVTVAPGDPLPTVSVQRAGQQAAIPSVGVTVIAKVSRVTPRAAMADIVCVGAHAVTDKFSGIV
;
A
#
# COMPACT_ATOMS: atom_id res chain seq x y z
N MET A 1 8.08 22.26 17.36
CA MET A 1 6.75 21.91 16.83
C MET A 1 6.94 21.47 15.39
N PRO A 2 6.76 20.19 15.04
CA PRO A 2 6.81 19.78 13.63
C PRO A 2 5.64 20.45 12.88
N PRO A 3 5.84 20.83 11.60
CA PRO A 3 4.77 21.38 10.79
C PRO A 3 3.61 20.36 10.68
N PRO A 4 2.35 20.83 10.58
CA PRO A 4 1.22 19.94 10.40
C PRO A 4 1.43 19.10 9.12
N PRO A 5 1.13 17.80 9.16
CA PRO A 5 1.24 16.96 7.97
C PRO A 5 0.30 17.51 6.88
N ASP A 6 0.79 17.65 5.65
CA ASP A 6 -0.03 18.06 4.52
C ASP A 6 -0.98 16.90 4.17
N ILE A 7 -2.23 17.02 4.66
CA ILE A 7 -3.28 16.03 4.46
C ILE A 7 -4.04 16.39 3.19
N LYS A 8 -4.10 15.45 2.24
CA LYS A 8 -4.93 15.56 1.04
C LYS A 8 -6.17 14.69 1.16
N VAL A 9 -7.24 15.09 0.49
CA VAL A 9 -8.46 14.30 0.35
C VAL A 9 -8.52 13.65 -1.04
N PRO A 10 -9.28 12.55 -1.20
CA PRO A 10 -9.51 11.95 -2.51
C PRO A 10 -10.07 12.98 -3.50
N GLY A 11 -9.41 13.12 -4.66
CA GLY A 11 -9.74 14.12 -5.67
C GLY A 11 -8.88 15.38 -5.65
N ASP A 12 -8.07 15.60 -4.61
CA ASP A 12 -7.10 16.69 -4.60
C ASP A 12 -5.99 16.44 -5.62
N ARG A 13 -5.60 17.50 -6.34
CA ARG A 13 -4.46 17.47 -7.27
C ARG A 13 -3.17 17.58 -6.48
N VAL A 14 -2.30 16.58 -6.62
CA VAL A 14 -0.99 16.55 -5.94
C VAL A 14 0.12 17.07 -6.85
N GLY A 15 0.06 16.79 -8.17
CA GLY A 15 1.11 17.22 -9.08
C GLY A 15 0.89 16.85 -10.55
N VAL A 16 1.96 16.95 -11.35
CA VAL A 16 1.99 16.64 -12.78
C VAL A 16 2.82 15.38 -13.00
N VAL A 17 2.39 14.52 -13.93
CA VAL A 17 3.04 13.23 -14.22
C VAL A 17 4.48 13.40 -14.74
N ALA A 18 4.80 14.57 -15.32
CA ALA A 18 6.13 14.90 -15.81
C ALA A 18 7.18 15.08 -14.70
N GLU A 19 6.74 15.43 -13.48
CA GLU A 19 7.61 15.70 -12.33
C GLU A 19 7.53 14.61 -11.26
N LEU A 20 6.44 13.83 -11.25
CA LEU A 20 6.09 12.94 -10.15
C LEU A 20 5.50 11.63 -10.67
N VAL A 21 5.93 10.51 -10.09
CA VAL A 21 5.36 9.19 -10.35
C VAL A 21 4.27 8.91 -9.31
N ALA A 22 3.11 8.41 -9.78
CA ALA A 22 2.02 8.02 -8.90
C ALA A 22 2.37 6.73 -8.15
N GLY A 23 2.49 6.83 -6.82
CA GLY A 23 2.67 5.72 -5.90
C GLY A 23 1.37 5.35 -5.17
N PRO A 24 1.46 4.53 -4.10
CA PRO A 24 0.30 4.07 -3.35
C PRO A 24 -0.57 5.22 -2.83
N GLY A 25 -1.89 5.14 -3.04
CA GLY A 25 -2.83 6.17 -2.62
C GLY A 25 -2.92 7.40 -3.54
N THR A 26 -2.26 7.36 -4.70
CA THR A 26 -2.41 8.34 -5.78
C THR A 26 -2.75 7.66 -7.10
N PHE A 27 -3.36 8.40 -8.03
CA PHE A 27 -3.66 7.91 -9.37
C PHE A 27 -3.43 9.00 -10.41
N VAL A 28 -3.13 8.59 -11.64
CA VAL A 28 -2.94 9.48 -12.78
C VAL A 28 -4.27 9.65 -13.50
N ARG A 29 -4.65 10.90 -13.79
CA ARG A 29 -5.76 11.19 -14.70
C ARG A 29 -5.35 12.30 -15.66
N GLY A 30 -5.10 11.93 -16.91
CA GLY A 30 -4.56 12.84 -17.91
C GLY A 30 -3.14 13.30 -17.54
N PRO A 31 -2.83 14.61 -17.59
CA PRO A 31 -1.49 15.11 -17.25
C PRO A 31 -1.26 15.27 -15.74
N PHE A 32 -2.27 15.05 -14.89
CA PHE A 32 -2.19 15.32 -13.46
C PHE A 32 -2.27 14.06 -12.59
N VAL A 33 -1.59 14.11 -11.45
CA VAL A 33 -1.65 13.12 -10.37
C VAL A 33 -2.63 13.61 -9.30
N TYR A 34 -3.58 12.75 -8.94
CA TYR A 34 -4.61 13.01 -7.95
C TYR A 34 -4.47 12.06 -6.76
N ALA A 35 -4.88 12.51 -5.58
CA ALA A 35 -5.00 11.63 -4.42
C ALA A 35 -6.21 10.71 -4.57
N SER A 36 -6.05 9.40 -4.35
CA SER A 36 -7.17 8.44 -4.28
C SER A 36 -7.65 8.22 -2.85
N THR A 37 -6.85 8.61 -1.86
CA THR A 37 -7.08 8.28 -0.45
C THR A 37 -6.82 9.50 0.41
N THR A 38 -7.59 9.65 1.50
CA THR A 38 -7.33 10.72 2.50
C THR A 38 -6.11 10.36 3.32
N GLY A 39 -5.08 11.20 3.36
CA GLY A 39 -3.87 10.86 4.11
C GLY A 39 -2.78 11.90 3.99
N ALA A 40 -1.65 11.64 4.67
CA ALA A 40 -0.48 12.49 4.57
C ALA A 40 0.28 12.20 3.27
N VAL A 41 0.69 13.26 2.56
CA VAL A 41 1.52 13.13 1.36
C VAL A 41 2.95 12.80 1.78
N THR A 42 3.48 11.70 1.27
CA THR A 42 4.90 11.34 1.40
C THR A 42 5.51 11.26 0.02
N VAL A 43 6.52 12.09 -0.23
CA VAL A 43 7.30 12.09 -1.46
C VAL A 43 8.57 11.30 -1.21
N ALA A 44 8.66 10.11 -1.79
CA ALA A 44 9.86 9.29 -1.74
C ALA A 44 10.77 9.67 -2.93
N PRO A 45 12.06 9.97 -2.71
CA PRO A 45 12.98 10.19 -3.82
C PRO A 45 13.15 8.87 -4.60
N GLY A 46 12.86 8.93 -5.89
CA GLY A 46 13.06 7.84 -6.84
C GLY A 46 13.92 8.34 -7.99
N ASP A 47 14.78 7.48 -8.51
CA ASP A 47 15.61 7.75 -9.68
C ASP A 47 14.91 7.08 -10.88
N PRO A 48 14.39 7.80 -11.89
CA PRO A 48 14.64 9.19 -12.29
C PRO A 48 13.62 10.26 -11.82
N LEU A 49 12.49 9.88 -11.18
CA LEU A 49 11.44 10.80 -10.74
C LEU A 49 10.97 10.46 -9.32
N PRO A 50 10.69 11.47 -8.46
CA PRO A 50 10.15 11.24 -7.12
C PRO A 50 8.77 10.58 -7.19
N THR A 51 8.54 9.60 -6.33
CA THR A 51 7.27 8.89 -6.22
C THR A 51 6.43 9.52 -5.11
N VAL A 52 5.21 9.95 -5.45
CA VAL A 52 4.26 10.51 -4.51
C VAL A 52 3.36 9.40 -4.01
N SER A 53 3.26 9.25 -2.69
CA SER A 53 2.31 8.35 -2.06
C SER A 53 1.46 9.09 -1.05
N VAL A 54 0.19 8.72 -0.94
CA VAL A 54 -0.72 9.26 0.08
C VAL A 54 -1.13 8.09 0.95
N GLN A 55 -0.64 8.07 2.18
CA GLN A 55 -0.94 7.00 3.12
C GLN A 55 -1.81 7.51 4.26
N ARG A 56 -2.80 6.69 4.64
CA ARG A 56 -3.50 6.84 5.90
C ARG A 56 -2.55 6.47 7.02
N ALA A 57 -2.48 7.31 8.06
CA ALA A 57 -1.80 6.97 9.28
C ALA A 57 -2.37 5.66 9.84
N GLY A 58 -1.58 4.58 9.79
CA GLY A 58 -1.93 3.27 10.35
C GLY A 58 -2.26 2.14 9.37
N GLN A 59 -2.25 2.36 8.04
CA GLN A 59 -2.48 1.30 7.05
C GLN A 59 -1.29 1.14 6.10
N GLN A 60 -0.28 0.38 6.54
CA GLN A 60 0.69 -0.21 5.63
C GLN A 60 0.15 -1.57 5.23
N ALA A 61 -0.67 -1.60 4.18
CA ALA A 61 -1.20 -2.85 3.65
C ALA A 61 -0.03 -3.66 3.06
N ALA A 62 0.44 -4.64 3.82
CA ALA A 62 1.45 -5.57 3.36
C ALA A 62 0.79 -6.55 2.38
N ILE A 63 0.88 -6.24 1.09
CA ILE A 63 0.28 -7.05 0.02
C ILE A 63 1.22 -8.23 -0.27
N PRO A 64 0.75 -9.48 -0.20
CA PRO A 64 1.54 -10.64 -0.58
C PRO A 64 1.92 -10.58 -2.06
N SER A 65 3.22 -10.66 -2.34
CA SER A 65 3.78 -10.70 -3.70
C SER A 65 4.41 -12.07 -3.98
N VAL A 66 4.45 -12.46 -5.26
CA VAL A 66 5.02 -13.75 -5.67
C VAL A 66 6.51 -13.81 -5.30
N GLY A 67 6.93 -14.92 -4.69
CA GLY A 67 8.32 -15.12 -4.23
C GLY A 67 8.60 -14.65 -2.80
N VAL A 68 7.61 -14.10 -2.09
CA VAL A 68 7.75 -13.69 -0.68
C VAL A 68 7.28 -14.78 0.27
N THR A 69 8.07 -15.06 1.30
CA THR A 69 7.68 -15.98 2.39
C THR A 69 6.64 -15.33 3.29
N VAL A 70 5.53 -16.03 3.52
CA VAL A 70 4.44 -15.58 4.40
C VAL A 70 4.33 -16.49 5.63
N ILE A 71 3.93 -15.91 6.75
CA ILE A 71 3.58 -16.66 7.96
C ILE A 71 2.06 -16.73 8.02
N ALA A 72 1.52 -17.95 8.03
CA ALA A 72 0.10 -18.19 8.06
C ALA A 72 -0.29 -19.14 9.20
N LYS A 73 -1.48 -18.91 9.76
CA LYS A 73 -2.12 -19.78 10.74
C LYS A 73 -3.09 -20.71 10.02
N VAL A 74 -2.86 -22.02 10.11
CA VAL A 74 -3.78 -23.01 9.53
C VAL A 74 -5.13 -22.91 10.24
N SER A 75 -6.19 -22.60 9.50
CA SER A 75 -7.55 -22.44 10.01
C SER A 75 -8.37 -23.72 9.84
N ARG A 76 -8.12 -24.48 8.78
CA ARG A 76 -8.81 -25.74 8.50
C ARG A 76 -7.91 -26.70 7.76
N VAL A 77 -7.94 -27.98 8.12
CA VAL A 77 -7.24 -29.04 7.38
C VAL A 77 -8.28 -29.99 6.81
N THR A 78 -8.19 -30.27 5.51
CA THR A 78 -8.92 -31.32 4.82
C THR A 78 -7.95 -32.31 4.20
N PRO A 79 -8.36 -33.55 3.88
CA PRO A 79 -7.45 -34.56 3.32
C PRO A 79 -6.79 -34.16 1.98
N ARG A 80 -7.36 -33.17 1.27
CA ARG A 80 -6.86 -32.70 -0.03
C ARG A 80 -6.29 -31.28 -0.01
N ALA A 81 -6.43 -30.55 1.10
CA ALA A 81 -6.07 -29.14 1.18
C ALA A 81 -6.09 -28.63 2.63
N ALA A 82 -5.15 -27.76 2.99
CA ALA A 82 -5.16 -26.99 4.23
C ALA A 82 -5.44 -25.51 3.92
N MET A 83 -6.46 -24.96 4.55
CA MET A 83 -6.76 -23.53 4.49
C MET A 83 -5.98 -22.83 5.60
N ALA A 84 -5.30 -21.74 5.25
CA ALA A 84 -4.45 -20.99 6.17
C ALA A 84 -4.70 -19.49 6.04
N ASP A 85 -4.78 -18.80 7.17
CA ASP A 85 -4.93 -17.35 7.22
C ASP A 85 -3.56 -16.70 7.39
N ILE A 86 -3.16 -15.86 6.44
CA ILE A 86 -1.88 -15.16 6.44
C ILE A 86 -1.92 -14.06 7.49
N VAL A 87 -0.92 -14.07 8.38
CA VAL A 87 -0.76 -13.10 9.47
C VAL A 87 0.39 -12.13 9.16
N CYS A 88 1.46 -12.62 8.53
CA CYS A 88 2.61 -11.78 8.17
C CYS A 88 3.08 -12.08 6.74
N VAL A 89 3.50 -11.03 6.03
CA VAL A 89 4.16 -11.12 4.72
C VAL A 89 5.59 -10.61 4.88
N GLY A 90 6.58 -11.49 4.78
CA GLY A 90 7.97 -11.17 5.10
C GLY A 90 8.11 -10.70 6.56
N ALA A 91 8.64 -9.49 6.74
CA ALA A 91 8.82 -8.85 8.06
C ALA A 91 7.64 -7.95 8.47
N HIS A 92 6.61 -7.81 7.64
CA HIS A 92 5.48 -6.92 7.91
C HIS A 92 4.25 -7.71 8.36
N ALA A 93 3.69 -7.32 9.51
CA ALA A 93 2.42 -7.83 9.98
C ALA A 93 1.29 -7.30 9.08
N VAL A 94 0.40 -8.19 8.64
CA VAL A 94 -0.73 -7.85 7.78
C VAL A 94 -1.97 -7.68 8.65
N THR A 95 -2.60 -6.51 8.58
CA THR A 95 -3.84 -6.24 9.32
C THR A 95 -5.06 -6.81 8.59
N ASP A 96 -4.99 -6.89 7.26
CA ASP A 96 -6.03 -7.46 6.42
C ASP A 96 -5.99 -8.99 6.43
N LYS A 97 -7.19 -9.61 6.44
CA LYS A 97 -7.32 -11.07 6.43
C LYS A 97 -7.11 -11.60 5.02
N PHE A 98 -5.96 -12.21 4.77
CA PHE A 98 -5.73 -12.99 3.56
C PHE A 98 -5.82 -14.49 3.89
N SER A 99 -6.59 -15.26 3.13
CA SER A 99 -6.66 -16.71 3.27
C SER A 99 -6.05 -17.40 2.06
N GLY A 100 -5.20 -18.40 2.29
CA GLY A 100 -4.56 -19.24 1.28
C GLY A 100 -4.93 -20.71 1.45
N ILE A 101 -4.66 -21.50 0.41
CA ILE A 101 -4.84 -22.96 0.40
C ILE A 101 -3.51 -23.60 0.02
N VAL A 102 -3.14 -24.66 0.74
CA VAL A 102 -1.94 -25.49 0.51
C VAL A 102 -2.35 -26.94 0.31
#